data_AF-A0A336JUH1-F1
#
_entry.id   AF-A0A336JUH1-F1
#
_cell.length_a   1.000
_cell.length_b   1.000
_cell.length_c   1.000
_cell.angle_alpha   90.00
_cell.angle_beta   90.00
_cell.angle_gamma   90.00
#
_symmetry.space_group_name_H-M   'P 1'
#
loop_
_entity.id
_entity.type
_entity.pdbx_description
1 polymer ?
#
loop_
_entity_poly.entity_id
_entity_poly.type
_entity_poly.pdbx_seq_one_letter_code
_entity_poly.pdbx_strand_id
1 'polypeptide(L)'
;MQSETKSYPFDHLPMIDYDAHPAYGRVMSMPMLGARLKAITIFGYGFVLTTAQRMIDVEHLPRPAETGNRFVTVLRGLPTYLRLIMLQRLGRFSAGSAYAPKTERGSAVFAPLAQDGFAPVQLGPDKIVELRKQLDAAFKSLEHRVAIPGDPDSTRVVIDAAAAPELYKWFNQVAADAGLTEAASGYLKRPVGVGRITAELTEAPSGASASPFADVSVDVSPCDGFKVDGSYNVVKMVVYLGETAAANGPFTYVAGSNRAGRRFWDAMIRRANDLCGLSSTLPTARETFYALPAGLQRKASFGADLVADSNFTAAIADNQVELTGSQGNAVIYDPAGIHSDGAPTMGRRSAVIVTFTELPR
;
A
#
# COMPACT_ATOMS: atom_id res chain seq x y z
N MET A 1 -14.22 7.78 14.95
CA MET A 1 -15.38 8.23 14.17
C MET A 1 -15.59 7.24 13.04
N GLN A 2 -16.77 6.62 12.98
CA GLN A 2 -17.18 5.83 11.82
C GLN A 2 -17.45 6.77 10.65
N SER A 3 -17.20 6.35 9.42
CA SER A 3 -17.52 7.14 8.24
C SER A 3 -19.01 6.97 7.88
N GLU A 4 -19.93 7.20 8.82
CA GLU A 4 -21.35 6.78 8.76
C GLU A 4 -22.10 7.17 7.47
N THR A 5 -21.61 8.14 6.71
CA THR A 5 -22.17 8.57 5.41
C THR A 5 -21.27 8.33 4.19
N LYS A 6 -20.00 7.94 4.35
CA LYS A 6 -19.06 7.73 3.24
C LYS A 6 -18.87 6.24 2.98
N SER A 7 -19.10 5.82 1.76
CA SER A 7 -18.80 4.48 1.31
C SER A 7 -18.67 4.48 -0.20
N TYR A 8 -17.53 4.03 -0.70
CA TYR A 8 -17.27 3.83 -2.11
C TYR A 8 -18.37 2.96 -2.73
N PRO A 9 -19.07 3.45 -3.79
CA PRO A 9 -20.31 2.86 -4.26
C PRO A 9 -20.10 1.68 -5.21
N PHE A 10 -18.90 1.51 -5.76
CA PHE A 10 -18.60 0.44 -6.72
C PHE A 10 -18.05 -0.80 -6.03
N ASP A 11 -18.39 -1.96 -6.58
CA ASP A 11 -17.90 -3.27 -6.14
C ASP A 11 -16.60 -3.70 -6.85
N HIS A 12 -15.98 -2.78 -7.59
CA HIS A 12 -14.73 -2.95 -8.32
C HIS A 12 -13.90 -1.66 -8.30
N LEU A 13 -12.59 -1.82 -8.47
CA LEU A 13 -11.67 -0.69 -8.63
C LEU A 13 -11.94 0.05 -9.95
N PRO A 14 -11.48 1.30 -10.10
CA PRO A 14 -11.72 2.07 -11.31
C PRO A 14 -11.31 1.34 -12.59
N MET A 15 -12.19 1.40 -13.59
CA MET A 15 -11.97 0.89 -14.94
C MET A 15 -11.90 2.08 -15.88
N ILE A 16 -10.71 2.32 -16.42
CA ILE A 16 -10.43 3.49 -17.25
C ILE A 16 -10.58 3.08 -18.71
N ASP A 17 -11.28 3.90 -19.48
CA ASP A 17 -11.34 3.78 -20.93
C ASP A 17 -10.11 4.46 -21.54
N TYR A 18 -9.05 3.67 -21.75
CA TYR A 18 -7.79 4.16 -22.29
C TYR A 18 -7.87 4.52 -23.78
N ASP A 19 -8.88 4.02 -24.52
CA ASP A 19 -9.10 4.42 -25.92
C ASP A 19 -9.62 5.87 -25.99
N ALA A 20 -10.51 6.25 -25.07
CA ALA A 20 -11.02 7.61 -24.97
C ALA A 20 -10.09 8.58 -24.19
N HIS A 21 -9.08 8.06 -23.47
CA HIS A 21 -8.27 8.84 -22.53
C HIS A 21 -7.32 9.83 -23.24
N PRO A 22 -7.21 11.09 -22.77
CA PRO A 22 -6.44 12.13 -23.43
C PRO A 22 -4.93 11.85 -23.52
N ALA A 23 -4.33 11.19 -22.53
CA ALA A 23 -2.92 10.80 -22.54
C ALA A 23 -2.60 9.46 -23.25
N TYR A 24 -3.63 8.77 -23.77
CA TYR A 24 -3.50 7.45 -24.41
C TYR A 24 -4.12 7.47 -25.81
N GLY A 25 -5.31 6.88 -26.01
CA GLY A 25 -5.89 6.67 -27.35
C GLY A 25 -6.15 7.95 -28.17
N ARG A 26 -6.21 9.13 -27.55
CA ARG A 26 -6.29 10.40 -28.29
C ARG A 26 -4.98 10.88 -28.91
N VAL A 27 -3.84 10.43 -28.39
CA VAL A 27 -2.50 10.87 -28.80
C VAL A 27 -1.65 9.74 -29.38
N MET A 28 -1.95 8.50 -29.04
CA MET A 28 -1.25 7.32 -29.54
C MET A 28 -1.95 6.72 -30.75
N SER A 29 -1.19 6.35 -31.76
CA SER A 29 -1.71 5.56 -32.88
C SER A 29 -2.12 4.16 -32.44
N MET A 30 -3.07 3.55 -33.16
CA MET A 30 -3.46 2.17 -32.92
C MET A 30 -2.25 1.23 -32.93
N PRO A 31 -2.05 0.41 -31.88
CA PRO A 31 -0.85 -0.40 -31.74
C PRO A 31 -0.83 -1.52 -32.78
N MET A 32 0.26 -1.58 -33.56
CA MET A 32 0.53 -2.65 -34.53
C MET A 32 0.73 -4.01 -33.84
N LEU A 33 0.61 -5.10 -34.60
CA LEU A 33 0.74 -6.47 -34.08
C LEU A 33 2.05 -6.70 -33.29
N GLY A 34 3.18 -6.17 -33.76
CA GLY A 34 4.46 -6.29 -33.08
C GLY A 34 4.49 -5.63 -31.69
N ALA A 35 3.89 -4.43 -31.57
CA ALA A 35 3.78 -3.74 -30.28
C ALA A 35 2.88 -4.51 -29.31
N ARG A 36 1.78 -5.07 -29.80
CA ARG A 36 0.88 -5.92 -29.00
C ARG A 36 1.58 -7.18 -28.50
N LEU A 37 2.34 -7.87 -29.36
CA LEU A 37 3.11 -9.05 -28.96
C LEU A 37 4.18 -8.73 -27.91
N LYS A 38 4.88 -7.59 -28.07
CA LYS A 38 5.84 -7.10 -27.07
C LYS A 38 5.16 -6.84 -25.72
N ALA A 39 4.03 -6.13 -25.73
CA ALA A 39 3.27 -5.82 -24.54
C ALA A 39 2.79 -7.09 -23.82
N ILE A 40 2.21 -8.05 -24.56
CA ILE A 40 1.78 -9.34 -24.03
C ILE A 40 2.95 -10.12 -23.43
N THR A 41 4.13 -10.10 -24.06
CA THR A 41 5.32 -10.78 -23.54
C THR A 41 5.78 -10.18 -22.21
N ILE A 42 5.82 -8.85 -22.11
CA ILE A 42 6.20 -8.13 -20.89
C ILE A 42 5.17 -8.39 -19.77
N PHE A 43 3.89 -8.28 -20.09
CA PHE A 43 2.81 -8.60 -19.15
C PHE A 43 2.88 -10.06 -18.70
N GLY A 44 3.10 -10.99 -19.62
CA GLY A 44 3.20 -12.42 -19.32
C GLY A 44 4.31 -12.72 -18.31
N TYR A 45 5.46 -12.06 -18.43
CA TYR A 45 6.53 -12.13 -17.43
C TYR A 45 6.08 -11.62 -16.05
N GLY A 46 5.47 -10.43 -15.99
CA GLY A 46 4.93 -9.87 -14.74
C GLY A 46 3.84 -10.76 -14.12
N PHE A 47 3.02 -11.39 -14.95
CA PHE A 47 1.95 -12.29 -14.53
C PHE A 47 2.47 -13.61 -13.97
N VAL A 48 3.50 -14.20 -14.59
CA VAL A 48 4.21 -15.38 -14.07
C VAL A 48 4.84 -15.06 -12.71
N LEU A 49 5.53 -13.92 -12.59
CA LEU A 49 6.11 -13.49 -11.32
C LEU A 49 5.05 -13.29 -10.23
N THR A 50 3.96 -12.59 -10.55
CA THR A 50 2.84 -12.39 -9.62
C THR A 50 2.25 -13.71 -9.18
N THR A 51 2.04 -14.64 -10.12
CA THR A 51 1.51 -15.99 -9.83
C THR A 51 2.46 -16.76 -8.93
N ALA A 52 3.76 -16.74 -9.21
CA ALA A 52 4.76 -17.37 -8.35
C ALA A 52 4.77 -16.78 -6.94
N GLN A 53 4.81 -15.45 -6.80
CA GLN A 53 4.74 -14.76 -5.51
C GLN A 53 3.46 -15.12 -4.73
N ARG A 54 2.33 -15.22 -5.43
CA ARG A 54 1.03 -15.59 -4.84
C ARG A 54 0.95 -17.06 -4.44
N MET A 55 1.54 -17.96 -5.22
CA MET A 55 1.60 -19.39 -4.91
C MET A 55 2.45 -19.66 -3.67
N ILE A 56 3.58 -18.95 -3.54
CA ILE A 56 4.49 -19.08 -2.40
C ILE A 56 3.97 -18.27 -1.19
N ASP A 57 3.02 -17.35 -1.36
CA ASP A 57 2.41 -16.51 -0.30
C ASP A 57 3.48 -15.78 0.54
N VAL A 58 4.58 -15.34 -0.10
CA VAL A 58 5.78 -14.77 0.59
C VAL A 58 5.50 -13.43 1.24
N GLU A 59 4.54 -12.66 0.72
CA GLU A 59 4.36 -11.27 1.12
C GLU A 59 3.91 -11.08 2.58
N HIS A 60 3.36 -12.13 3.20
CA HIS A 60 3.02 -12.11 4.63
C HIS A 60 4.00 -12.88 5.52
N LEU A 61 5.03 -13.48 4.92
CA LEU A 61 6.08 -14.15 5.69
C LEU A 61 7.08 -13.12 6.20
N PRO A 62 7.67 -13.33 7.39
CA PRO A 62 8.77 -12.50 7.85
C PRO A 62 9.88 -12.48 6.81
N ARG A 63 10.35 -11.29 6.45
CA ARG A 63 11.50 -11.18 5.53
C ARG A 63 12.71 -11.84 6.19
N PRO A 64 13.48 -12.65 5.44
CA PRO A 64 14.78 -13.10 5.93
C PRO A 64 15.66 -11.88 6.22
N ALA A 65 16.50 -11.96 7.26
CA ALA A 65 17.46 -10.92 7.60
C ALA A 65 18.29 -10.53 6.36
N GLU A 66 18.59 -9.25 6.19
CA GLU A 66 19.32 -8.76 5.01
C GLU A 66 20.79 -9.18 5.02
N THR A 67 21.27 -9.71 6.15
CA THR A 67 22.63 -10.19 6.33
C THR A 67 22.82 -11.60 5.76
N GLY A 68 23.65 -11.71 4.71
CA GLY A 68 24.08 -12.99 4.11
C GLY A 68 23.51 -13.27 2.72
N ASN A 69 23.84 -14.46 2.18
CA ASN A 69 23.37 -14.86 0.86
C ASN A 69 21.86 -15.16 0.89
N ARG A 70 21.05 -14.27 0.30
CA ARG A 70 19.58 -14.36 0.23
C ARG A 70 19.08 -15.74 -0.19
N PHE A 71 19.76 -16.39 -1.13
CA PHE A 71 19.38 -17.72 -1.61
C PHE A 71 19.53 -18.79 -0.53
N VAL A 72 20.62 -18.73 0.25
CA VAL A 72 20.89 -19.66 1.37
C VAL A 72 19.90 -19.43 2.51
N THR A 73 19.59 -18.18 2.83
CA THR A 73 18.62 -17.85 3.89
C THR A 73 17.21 -18.30 3.52
N VAL A 74 16.80 -18.11 2.25
CA VAL A 74 15.53 -18.60 1.73
C VAL A 74 15.48 -20.13 1.72
N LEU A 75 16.54 -20.82 1.28
CA LEU A 75 16.61 -22.29 1.30
C LEU A 75 16.53 -22.86 2.72
N ARG A 76 17.21 -22.24 3.69
CA ARG A 76 17.15 -22.64 5.11
C ARG A 76 15.76 -22.43 5.71
N GLY A 77 15.07 -21.36 5.31
CA GLY A 77 13.70 -21.07 5.74
C GLY A 77 12.63 -21.89 5.01
N LEU A 78 12.96 -22.53 3.88
CA LEU A 78 12.01 -23.17 2.98
C LEU A 78 11.08 -24.20 3.65
N PRO A 79 11.56 -25.11 4.54
CA PRO A 79 10.68 -26.04 5.24
C PRO A 79 9.69 -25.34 6.17
N THR A 80 10.14 -24.30 6.87
CA THR A 80 9.30 -23.46 7.73
C THR A 80 8.25 -22.72 6.91
N TYR A 81 8.66 -22.09 5.80
CA TYR A 81 7.76 -21.39 4.88
C TYR A 81 6.73 -22.34 4.27
N LEU A 82 7.13 -23.51 3.75
CA LEU A 82 6.20 -24.51 3.18
C LEU A 82 5.20 -25.03 4.22
N ARG A 83 5.67 -25.31 5.45
CA ARG A 83 4.80 -25.73 6.55
C ARG A 83 3.79 -24.62 6.91
N LEU A 84 4.24 -23.38 7.02
CA LEU A 84 3.39 -22.23 7.29
C LEU A 84 2.34 -22.07 6.18
N ILE A 85 2.74 -22.09 4.90
CA ILE A 85 1.85 -21.99 3.75
C ILE A 85 0.76 -23.09 3.77
N MET A 86 1.13 -24.36 4.04
CA MET A 86 0.16 -25.46 4.08
C MET A 86 -0.79 -25.38 5.28
N LEU A 87 -0.28 -25.11 6.48
CA LEU A 87 -1.11 -24.95 7.68
C LEU A 87 -2.04 -23.73 7.57
N GLN A 88 -1.61 -22.67 6.90
CA GLN A 88 -2.40 -21.46 6.71
C GLN A 88 -3.54 -21.63 5.73
N ARG A 89 -3.32 -22.28 4.58
CA ARG A 89 -4.41 -22.48 3.63
C ARG A 89 -5.53 -23.28 4.30
N LEU A 90 -5.18 -24.37 4.97
CA LEU A 90 -6.13 -25.19 5.71
C LEU A 90 -6.77 -24.43 6.89
N GLY A 91 -5.97 -23.70 7.67
CA GLY A 91 -6.43 -22.95 8.83
C GLY A 91 -7.33 -21.76 8.50
N ARG A 92 -7.12 -21.07 7.37
CA ARG A 92 -7.97 -19.94 6.92
C ARG A 92 -9.36 -20.40 6.50
N PHE A 93 -9.46 -21.56 5.84
CA PHE A 93 -10.76 -22.12 5.44
C PHE A 93 -11.57 -22.63 6.64
N SER A 94 -10.92 -23.07 7.72
CA SER A 94 -11.58 -23.56 8.94
C SER A 94 -11.67 -22.53 10.07
N ALA A 95 -11.03 -21.36 9.93
CA ALA A 95 -10.89 -20.38 11.01
C ALA A 95 -12.22 -19.86 11.56
N GLY A 96 -13.27 -19.73 10.75
CA GLY A 96 -14.55 -19.16 11.19
C GLY A 96 -14.35 -17.84 11.96
N SER A 97 -14.83 -17.80 13.21
CA SER A 97 -14.68 -16.69 14.16
C SER A 97 -13.51 -16.88 15.14
N ALA A 98 -12.62 -17.86 14.95
CA ALA A 98 -11.56 -18.20 15.90
C ALA A 98 -10.57 -17.04 16.18
N TYR A 99 -10.45 -16.10 15.23
CA TYR A 99 -9.61 -14.91 15.35
C TYR A 99 -10.41 -13.61 15.54
N ALA A 100 -11.74 -13.70 15.75
CA ALA A 100 -12.53 -12.52 16.06
C ALA A 100 -11.99 -11.84 17.33
N PRO A 101 -12.01 -10.50 17.41
CA PRO A 101 -11.58 -9.80 18.60
C PRO A 101 -12.38 -10.22 19.83
N LYS A 102 -11.66 -10.48 20.92
CA LYS A 102 -12.13 -10.86 22.24
C LYS A 102 -12.16 -9.67 23.19
N THR A 103 -11.34 -8.64 22.94
CA THR A 103 -11.31 -7.42 23.75
C THR A 103 -12.13 -6.30 23.12
N GLU A 104 -12.66 -5.40 23.95
CA GLU A 104 -13.37 -4.21 23.49
C GLU A 104 -12.47 -3.31 22.63
N ARG A 105 -11.20 -3.14 23.03
CA ARG A 105 -10.19 -2.41 22.26
C ARG A 105 -9.97 -3.02 20.88
N GLY A 106 -9.84 -4.33 20.79
CA GLY A 106 -9.72 -5.05 19.51
C GLY A 106 -10.96 -4.89 18.64
N SER A 107 -12.16 -5.01 19.22
CA SER A 107 -13.43 -4.80 18.51
C SER A 107 -13.58 -3.37 17.98
N ALA A 108 -13.16 -2.37 18.77
CA ALA A 108 -13.24 -0.95 18.41
C ALA A 108 -12.37 -0.59 17.18
N VAL A 109 -11.24 -1.30 16.99
CA VAL A 109 -10.39 -1.15 15.79
C VAL A 109 -10.91 -2.02 14.64
N PHE A 110 -11.32 -3.25 14.94
CA PHE A 110 -11.74 -4.22 13.93
C PHE A 110 -13.00 -3.78 13.18
N ALA A 111 -14.02 -3.26 13.88
CA ALA A 111 -15.28 -2.88 13.25
C ALA A 111 -15.11 -1.84 12.11
N PRO A 112 -14.46 -0.67 12.34
CA PRO A 112 -14.21 0.29 11.26
C PRO A 112 -13.24 -0.27 10.21
N LEU A 113 -12.21 -1.04 10.59
CA LEU A 113 -11.32 -1.67 9.61
C LEU A 113 -12.07 -2.65 8.68
N ALA A 114 -12.99 -3.45 9.23
CA ALA A 114 -13.81 -4.40 8.49
C ALA A 114 -14.80 -3.71 7.55
N GLN A 115 -15.45 -2.65 8.04
CA GLN A 115 -16.48 -1.91 7.32
C GLN A 115 -15.88 -0.93 6.31
N ASP A 116 -15.02 -0.04 6.77
CA ASP A 116 -14.53 1.12 6.02
C ASP A 116 -13.16 0.88 5.39
N GLY A 117 -12.47 -0.19 5.78
CA GLY A 117 -11.13 -0.52 5.27
C GLY A 117 -10.00 0.19 6.02
N PHE A 118 -10.31 1.02 7.01
CA PHE A 118 -9.32 1.68 7.86
C PHE A 118 -9.87 1.97 9.25
N ALA A 119 -8.99 2.22 10.22
CA ALA A 119 -9.33 2.67 11.55
C ALA A 119 -8.28 3.68 12.06
N PRO A 120 -8.68 4.91 12.44
CA PRO A 120 -7.78 5.83 13.12
C PRO A 120 -7.50 5.34 14.54
N VAL A 121 -6.27 5.55 15.00
CA VAL A 121 -5.78 5.13 16.30
C VAL A 121 -5.01 6.27 16.96
N GLN A 122 -5.23 6.46 18.26
CA GLN A 122 -4.49 7.42 19.06
C GLN A 122 -3.48 6.68 19.95
N LEU A 123 -2.21 6.79 19.60
CA LEU A 123 -1.11 6.39 20.47
C LEU A 123 -0.81 7.51 21.48
N GLY A 124 -0.47 7.13 22.71
CA GLY A 124 -0.11 8.09 23.74
C GLY A 124 1.14 8.90 23.37
N PRO A 125 1.26 10.17 23.81
CA PRO A 125 2.39 11.04 23.47
C PRO A 125 3.74 10.42 23.86
N ASP A 126 3.80 9.72 25.01
CA ASP A 126 5.00 9.03 25.47
C ASP A 126 5.48 7.95 24.48
N LYS A 127 4.53 7.27 23.81
CA LYS A 127 4.86 6.26 22.78
C LYS A 127 5.44 6.91 21.53
N ILE A 128 4.96 8.09 21.15
CA ILE A 128 5.50 8.85 20.02
C ILE A 128 6.92 9.35 20.33
N VAL A 129 7.14 9.87 21.54
CA VAL A 129 8.48 10.31 21.98
C VAL A 129 9.47 9.14 21.98
N GLU A 130 9.08 8.00 22.54
CA GLU A 130 9.90 6.80 22.57
C GLU A 130 10.18 6.28 21.15
N LEU A 131 9.18 6.28 20.26
CA LEU A 131 9.35 5.87 18.88
C LEU A 131 10.33 6.77 18.10
N ARG A 132 10.24 8.09 18.28
CA ARG A 132 11.20 9.04 17.70
C ARG A 132 12.62 8.74 18.17
N LYS A 133 12.79 8.45 19.47
CA LYS A 133 14.10 8.12 20.05
C LYS A 133 14.68 6.84 19.46
N GLN A 134 13.88 5.78 19.34
CA GLN A 134 14.36 4.50 18.78
C GLN A 134 14.68 4.57 17.29
N LEU A 135 14.08 5.50 16.55
CA LEU A 135 14.28 5.70 15.11
C LEU A 135 15.21 6.86 14.75
N ASP A 136 15.80 7.54 15.73
CA ASP A 136 16.65 8.74 15.52
C ASP A 136 17.76 8.49 14.48
N ALA A 137 18.48 7.37 14.60
CA ALA A 137 19.54 7.01 13.65
C ALA A 137 19.01 6.79 12.22
N ALA A 138 17.82 6.18 12.09
CA ALA A 138 17.19 5.95 10.79
C ALA A 138 16.76 7.28 10.14
N PHE A 139 16.17 8.20 10.90
CA PHE A 139 15.78 9.51 10.38
C PHE A 139 16.96 10.40 10.03
N LYS A 140 18.05 10.40 10.82
CA LYS A 140 19.28 11.10 10.44
C LYS A 140 19.87 10.60 9.11
N SER A 141 19.80 9.28 8.88
CA SER A 141 20.20 8.69 7.61
C SER A 141 19.29 9.16 6.46
N LEU A 142 17.97 9.17 6.67
CA LEU A 142 17.01 9.68 5.67
C LEU A 142 17.22 11.16 5.37
N GLU A 143 17.42 12.01 6.37
CA GLU A 143 17.71 13.44 6.19
C GLU A 143 18.95 13.66 5.31
N HIS A 144 19.98 12.82 5.46
CA HIS A 144 21.16 12.89 4.58
C HIS A 144 20.88 12.40 3.15
N ARG A 145 20.02 11.40 2.97
CA ARG A 145 19.69 10.82 1.66
C ARG A 145 18.72 11.68 0.85
N VAL A 146 17.72 12.28 1.50
CA VAL A 146 16.73 13.16 0.84
C VAL A 146 17.40 14.43 0.31
N ALA A 147 18.53 14.85 0.89
CA ALA A 147 19.37 15.91 0.34
C ALA A 147 20.01 15.58 -1.03
N ILE A 148 19.92 14.33 -1.50
CA ILE A 148 20.43 13.87 -2.80
C ILE A 148 19.25 13.76 -3.79
N PRO A 149 19.12 14.66 -4.78
CA PRO A 149 17.99 14.66 -5.71
C PRO A 149 17.95 13.40 -6.58
N GLY A 150 16.75 12.84 -6.79
CA GLY A 150 16.48 11.86 -7.84
C GLY A 150 16.46 10.37 -7.46
N ASP A 151 16.72 10.01 -6.21
CA ASP A 151 16.57 8.62 -5.73
C ASP A 151 15.19 8.42 -5.06
N PRO A 152 14.22 7.72 -5.66
CA PRO A 152 12.92 7.45 -5.03
C PRO A 152 13.03 6.58 -3.77
N ASP A 153 14.11 5.80 -3.61
CA ASP A 153 14.41 5.02 -2.39
C ASP A 153 15.13 5.85 -1.30
N SER A 154 15.38 7.15 -1.54
CA SER A 154 15.98 8.06 -0.55
C SER A 154 15.04 8.43 0.60
N THR A 155 13.73 8.31 0.39
CA THR A 155 12.68 8.76 1.33
C THR A 155 12.29 7.70 2.35
N ARG A 156 12.73 6.45 2.16
CA ARG A 156 12.31 5.29 2.97
C ARG A 156 13.51 4.45 3.39
N VAL A 157 13.46 3.94 4.62
CA VAL A 157 14.41 2.93 5.11
C VAL A 157 13.65 1.82 5.83
N VAL A 158 13.88 0.58 5.37
CA VAL A 158 13.34 -0.61 6.03
C VAL A 158 14.25 -0.94 7.22
N ILE A 159 13.66 -1.15 8.39
CA ILE A 159 14.42 -1.48 9.59
C ILE A 159 14.57 -3.01 9.66
N ASP A 160 15.81 -3.51 9.63
CA ASP A 160 16.09 -4.94 9.76
C ASP A 160 15.74 -5.43 11.18
N ALA A 161 14.88 -6.45 11.25
CA ALA A 161 14.47 -7.08 12.51
C ALA A 161 15.64 -7.72 13.26
N ALA A 162 16.66 -8.21 12.54
CA ALA A 162 17.88 -8.74 13.16
C ALA A 162 18.75 -7.64 13.78
N ALA A 163 18.75 -6.44 13.19
CA ALA A 163 19.52 -5.30 13.69
C ALA A 163 18.79 -4.54 14.82
N ALA A 164 17.46 -4.56 14.84
CA ALA A 164 16.64 -3.84 15.83
C ALA A 164 15.54 -4.71 16.47
N PRO A 165 15.87 -5.86 17.11
CA PRO A 165 14.86 -6.78 17.65
C PRO A 165 14.00 -6.16 18.76
N GLU A 166 14.57 -5.29 19.60
CA GLU A 166 13.84 -4.62 20.67
C GLU A 166 12.79 -3.63 20.13
N LEU A 167 13.03 -2.99 18.98
CA LEU A 167 12.04 -2.13 18.32
C LEU A 167 10.83 -2.94 17.84
N TYR A 168 11.06 -4.11 17.24
CA TYR A 168 9.99 -5.01 16.82
C TYR A 168 9.19 -5.54 18.00
N LYS A 169 9.88 -5.92 19.09
CA LYS A 169 9.24 -6.34 20.35
C LYS A 169 8.39 -5.22 20.96
N TRP A 170 8.94 -4.00 21.01
CA TRP A 170 8.23 -2.82 21.49
C TRP A 170 6.97 -2.53 20.66
N PHE A 171 7.07 -2.56 19.34
CA PHE A 171 5.93 -2.34 18.46
C PHE A 171 4.86 -3.42 18.61
N ASN A 172 5.25 -4.68 18.74
CA ASN A 172 4.30 -5.77 18.98
C ASN A 172 3.58 -5.59 20.33
N GLN A 173 4.27 -5.13 21.36
CA GLN A 173 3.65 -4.81 22.66
C GLN A 173 2.67 -3.64 22.53
N VAL A 174 3.08 -2.53 21.91
CA VAL A 174 2.21 -1.37 21.69
C VAL A 174 0.98 -1.75 20.85
N ALA A 175 1.17 -2.57 19.82
CA ALA A 175 0.08 -3.06 18.99
C ALA A 175 -0.88 -3.98 19.75
N ALA A 176 -0.37 -4.83 20.64
CA ALA A 176 -1.21 -5.67 21.51
C ALA A 176 -2.01 -4.80 22.50
N ASP A 177 -1.35 -3.84 23.16
CA ASP A 177 -1.98 -2.95 24.14
C ASP A 177 -3.06 -2.07 23.50
N ALA A 178 -2.88 -1.67 22.25
CA ALA A 178 -3.86 -0.88 21.50
C ALA A 178 -4.99 -1.71 20.85
N GLY A 179 -4.97 -3.04 20.97
CA GLY A 179 -5.93 -3.93 20.30
C GLY A 179 -5.70 -4.09 18.79
N LEU A 180 -4.62 -3.51 18.24
CA LEU A 180 -4.27 -3.55 16.82
C LEU A 180 -3.95 -4.97 16.36
N THR A 181 -3.18 -5.73 17.15
CA THR A 181 -2.78 -7.11 16.81
C THR A 181 -3.99 -8.03 16.71
N GLU A 182 -4.94 -7.88 17.62
CA GLU A 182 -6.19 -8.65 17.64
C GLU A 182 -7.10 -8.28 16.47
N ALA A 183 -7.29 -6.97 16.22
CA ALA A 183 -8.06 -6.49 15.09
C ALA A 183 -7.47 -6.94 13.74
N ALA A 184 -6.16 -6.81 13.56
CA ALA A 184 -5.44 -7.27 12.37
C ALA A 184 -5.57 -8.79 12.19
N SER A 185 -5.48 -9.56 13.28
CA SER A 185 -5.64 -11.02 13.24
C SER A 185 -7.05 -11.43 12.86
N GLY A 186 -8.07 -10.75 13.39
CA GLY A 186 -9.47 -10.95 13.03
C GLY A 186 -9.75 -10.58 11.58
N TYR A 187 -9.21 -9.46 11.10
CA TYR A 187 -9.36 -8.99 9.72
C TYR A 187 -8.75 -9.98 8.73
N LEU A 188 -7.53 -10.45 9.01
CA LEU A 188 -6.78 -11.36 8.15
C LEU A 188 -7.10 -12.85 8.39
N LYS A 189 -7.97 -13.14 9.37
CA LYS A 189 -8.40 -14.49 9.79
C LYS A 189 -7.24 -15.43 10.11
N ARG A 190 -6.18 -14.90 10.74
CA ARG A 190 -4.99 -15.66 11.17
C ARG A 190 -4.19 -14.86 12.20
N PRO A 191 -3.33 -15.49 13.02
CA PRO A 191 -2.49 -14.74 13.94
C PRO A 191 -1.46 -13.91 13.16
N VAL A 192 -1.40 -12.63 13.48
CA VAL A 192 -0.41 -11.71 12.92
C VAL A 192 0.24 -10.87 14.02
N GLY A 193 1.33 -10.22 13.67
CA GLY A 193 1.99 -9.21 14.48
C GLY A 193 2.82 -8.29 13.59
N VAL A 194 3.55 -7.37 14.19
CA VAL A 194 4.43 -6.46 13.46
C VAL A 194 5.64 -7.23 12.95
N GLY A 195 5.75 -7.38 11.63
CA GLY A 195 6.89 -8.07 11.00
C GLY A 195 7.58 -7.29 9.88
N ARG A 196 7.15 -6.05 9.62
CA ARG A 196 7.97 -5.08 8.88
C ARG A 196 7.75 -3.68 9.43
N ILE A 197 8.85 -2.96 9.62
CA ILE A 197 8.88 -1.55 10.01
C ILE A 197 9.64 -0.78 8.92
N THR A 198 9.09 0.34 8.47
CA THR A 198 9.72 1.24 7.50
C THR A 198 9.58 2.66 8.01
N ALA A 199 10.70 3.35 8.20
CA ALA A 199 10.70 4.79 8.46
C ALA A 199 10.62 5.53 7.12
N GLU A 200 9.83 6.61 7.10
CA GLU A 200 9.57 7.42 5.91
C GLU A 200 9.71 8.90 6.25
N LEU A 201 10.45 9.61 5.40
CA LEU A 201 10.58 11.06 5.42
C LEU A 201 10.22 11.59 4.03
N THR A 202 9.20 12.44 3.97
CA THR A 202 8.74 13.07 2.72
C THR A 202 8.80 14.58 2.88
N GLU A 203 9.40 15.27 1.92
CA GLU A 203 9.46 16.74 1.88
C GLU A 203 8.53 17.28 0.81
N ALA A 204 8.00 18.49 1.05
CA ALA A 204 7.24 19.18 0.04
C ALA A 204 8.13 19.48 -1.18
N PRO A 205 7.61 19.34 -2.41
CA PRO A 205 8.38 19.65 -3.59
C PRO A 205 8.80 21.13 -3.60
N SER A 206 10.00 21.42 -4.11
CA SER A 206 10.55 22.78 -4.20
C SER A 206 9.87 23.66 -5.26
N GLY A 207 8.93 23.10 -6.03
CA GLY A 207 8.15 23.78 -7.05
C GLY A 207 6.84 23.04 -7.34
N ALA A 208 6.05 23.57 -8.27
CA ALA A 208 4.82 22.90 -8.70
C ALA A 208 5.16 21.53 -9.30
N SER A 209 4.50 20.47 -8.80
CA SER A 209 4.62 19.14 -9.39
C SER A 209 4.17 19.19 -10.85
N ALA A 210 5.06 18.78 -11.76
CA ALA A 210 4.69 18.62 -13.16
C ALA A 210 3.63 17.53 -13.29
N SER A 211 2.72 17.69 -14.25
CA SER A 211 1.74 16.64 -14.56
C SER A 211 2.45 15.33 -14.88
N PRO A 212 1.93 14.18 -14.40
CA PRO A 212 2.41 12.85 -14.82
C PRO A 212 2.38 12.64 -16.34
N PHE A 213 1.63 13.47 -17.07
CA PHE A 213 1.46 13.47 -18.52
C PHE A 213 1.86 14.80 -19.18
N ALA A 214 2.84 15.51 -18.59
CA ALA A 214 3.30 16.80 -19.10
C ALA A 214 3.77 16.75 -20.56
N ASP A 215 4.27 15.60 -21.03
CA ASP A 215 4.72 15.38 -22.41
C ASP A 215 3.60 15.51 -23.47
N VAL A 216 2.35 15.31 -23.05
CA VAL A 216 1.16 15.43 -23.91
C VAL A 216 0.20 16.53 -23.42
N SER A 217 0.67 17.40 -22.53
CA SER A 217 -0.07 18.57 -22.02
C SER A 217 -1.45 18.21 -21.42
N VAL A 218 -1.54 17.07 -20.74
CA VAL A 218 -2.75 16.68 -20.00
C VAL A 218 -2.63 17.18 -18.56
N ASP A 219 -3.69 17.81 -18.05
CA ASP A 219 -3.74 18.34 -16.69
C ASP A 219 -3.61 17.24 -15.63
N VAL A 220 -3.19 17.63 -14.42
CA VAL A 220 -3.09 16.72 -13.28
C VAL A 220 -4.48 16.22 -12.91
N SER A 221 -4.62 14.90 -12.77
CA SER A 221 -5.85 14.29 -12.24
C SER A 221 -6.13 14.77 -10.81
N PRO A 222 -7.38 15.12 -10.45
CA PRO A 222 -7.77 15.37 -9.06
C PRO A 222 -7.52 14.17 -8.14
N CYS A 223 -7.40 12.97 -8.70
CA CYS A 223 -7.09 11.75 -7.98
C CYS A 223 -5.60 11.34 -8.09
N ASP A 224 -4.71 12.23 -8.53
CA ASP A 224 -3.29 11.91 -8.59
C ASP A 224 -2.76 11.45 -7.20
N GLY A 225 -1.86 10.46 -7.22
CA GLY A 225 -1.35 9.80 -6.02
C GLY A 225 -2.27 8.71 -5.42
N PHE A 226 -3.54 8.61 -5.82
CA PHE A 226 -4.39 7.49 -5.40
C PHE A 226 -3.99 6.17 -6.07
N LYS A 227 -3.96 5.11 -5.26
CA LYS A 227 -3.57 3.77 -5.67
C LYS A 227 -4.22 2.71 -4.80
N VAL A 228 -4.08 1.46 -5.23
CA VAL A 228 -4.10 0.30 -4.33
C VAL A 228 -2.70 -0.26 -4.24
N ASP A 229 -2.38 -0.92 -3.14
CA ASP A 229 -1.07 -1.54 -2.96
C ASP A 229 -1.06 -2.95 -3.56
N GLY A 230 0.06 -3.34 -4.15
CA GLY A 230 0.25 -4.69 -4.67
C GLY A 230 0.46 -5.77 -3.59
N SER A 231 0.42 -5.40 -2.31
CA SER A 231 0.63 -6.33 -1.18
C SER A 231 -0.66 -7.06 -0.82
N TYR A 232 -0.60 -8.38 -0.70
CA TYR A 232 -1.77 -9.20 -0.37
C TYR A 232 -1.76 -9.70 1.06
N ASN A 233 -2.97 -9.95 1.59
CA ASN A 233 -3.16 -10.65 2.85
C ASN A 233 -2.45 -9.98 4.04
N VAL A 234 -2.18 -8.68 3.99
CA VAL A 234 -1.57 -7.91 5.08
C VAL A 234 -2.45 -6.71 5.40
N VAL A 235 -2.28 -6.14 6.58
CA VAL A 235 -2.77 -4.80 6.91
C VAL A 235 -1.58 -3.94 7.27
N LYS A 236 -1.67 -2.65 6.95
CA LYS A 236 -0.61 -1.69 7.22
C LYS A 236 -1.08 -0.66 8.23
N MET A 237 -0.14 -0.05 8.93
CA MET A 237 -0.41 1.08 9.80
C MET A 237 0.60 2.18 9.51
N VAL A 238 0.11 3.40 9.35
CA VAL A 238 0.94 4.61 9.33
C VAL A 238 0.89 5.23 10.72
N VAL A 239 2.03 5.54 11.30
CA VAL A 239 2.15 6.29 12.56
C VAL A 239 2.87 7.61 12.25
N TYR A 240 2.20 8.73 12.52
CA TYR A 240 2.80 10.05 12.35
C TYR A 240 3.73 10.36 13.52
N LEU A 241 4.95 10.78 13.19
CA LEU A 241 5.92 11.23 14.18
C LEU A 241 5.92 12.74 14.34
N GLY A 242 5.02 13.46 13.66
CA GLY A 242 4.87 14.91 13.76
C GLY A 242 3.39 15.28 13.74
N GLU A 243 3.11 16.57 13.91
CA GLU A 243 1.77 17.07 13.61
C GLU A 243 1.46 16.84 12.13
N THR A 244 0.24 16.40 11.83
CA THR A 244 -0.20 16.14 10.46
C THR A 244 -1.51 16.88 10.22
N ALA A 245 -1.42 18.06 9.62
CA ALA A 245 -2.55 18.81 9.08
C ALA A 245 -2.68 18.56 7.56
N ALA A 246 -3.73 19.08 6.93
CA ALA A 246 -4.00 18.91 5.49
C ALA A 246 -2.78 19.26 4.60
N ALA A 247 -2.05 20.33 4.92
CA ALA A 247 -0.88 20.75 4.15
C ALA A 247 0.36 19.84 4.33
N ASN A 248 0.40 19.03 5.38
CA ASN A 248 1.53 18.16 5.70
C ASN A 248 1.39 16.77 5.09
N GLY A 249 0.45 16.57 4.16
CA GLY A 249 0.27 15.31 3.44
C GLY A 249 -0.32 14.20 4.31
N PRO A 250 -1.54 14.36 4.85
CA PRO A 250 -2.17 13.28 5.58
C PRO A 250 -2.36 12.06 4.66
N PHE A 251 -2.21 10.87 5.23
CA PHE A 251 -2.70 9.66 4.61
C PHE A 251 -4.19 9.84 4.31
N THR A 252 -4.60 9.45 3.12
CA THR A 252 -5.98 9.58 2.67
C THR A 252 -6.51 8.24 2.21
N TYR A 253 -7.72 7.88 2.65
CA TYR A 253 -8.34 6.60 2.32
C TYR A 253 -9.76 6.79 1.81
N VAL A 254 -10.17 6.02 0.80
CA VAL A 254 -11.55 6.03 0.32
C VAL A 254 -12.36 4.98 1.09
N ALA A 255 -13.27 5.43 1.95
CA ALA A 255 -14.02 4.56 2.85
C ALA A 255 -14.76 3.45 2.07
N GLY A 256 -14.64 2.21 2.55
CA GLY A 256 -15.30 1.02 1.98
C GLY A 256 -14.70 0.48 0.67
N SER A 257 -13.69 1.14 0.12
CA SER A 257 -13.05 0.72 -1.14
C SER A 257 -12.21 -0.57 -1.02
N ASN A 258 -11.86 -0.98 0.20
CA ASN A 258 -11.23 -2.29 0.48
C ASN A 258 -12.04 -3.48 -0.05
N ARG A 259 -13.37 -3.35 -0.14
CA ARG A 259 -14.25 -4.39 -0.68
C ARG A 259 -14.11 -4.53 -2.19
N ALA A 260 -13.89 -3.41 -2.89
CA ALA A 260 -13.72 -3.35 -4.34
C ALA A 260 -12.40 -4.00 -4.81
N GLY A 261 -11.35 -3.92 -3.99
CA GLY A 261 -10.02 -4.49 -4.29
C GLY A 261 -9.89 -6.01 -4.10
N ARG A 262 -10.94 -6.72 -3.67
CA ARG A 262 -10.87 -8.16 -3.34
C ARG A 262 -10.97 -9.10 -4.55
N ARG A 263 -11.21 -8.57 -5.76
CA ARG A 263 -11.36 -9.38 -6.97
C ARG A 263 -10.01 -9.98 -7.37
N PHE A 264 -9.88 -11.29 -7.25
CA PHE A 264 -8.62 -12.03 -7.45
C PHE A 264 -7.94 -11.70 -8.80
N TRP A 265 -8.67 -11.81 -9.91
CA TRP A 265 -8.10 -11.58 -11.24
C TRP A 265 -7.72 -10.12 -11.50
N ASP A 266 -8.53 -9.17 -11.04
CA ASP A 266 -8.22 -7.75 -11.21
C ASP A 266 -6.93 -7.38 -10.47
N ALA A 267 -6.76 -7.86 -9.24
CA ALA A 267 -5.56 -7.62 -8.47
C ALA A 267 -4.32 -8.28 -9.10
N MET A 268 -4.45 -9.52 -9.60
CA MET A 268 -3.38 -10.20 -10.34
C MET A 268 -2.92 -9.41 -11.57
N ILE A 269 -3.85 -8.86 -12.36
CA ILE A 269 -3.54 -8.06 -13.55
C ILE A 269 -2.84 -6.75 -13.15
N ARG A 270 -3.38 -6.02 -12.17
CA ARG A 270 -2.78 -4.76 -11.68
C ARG A 270 -1.36 -4.97 -11.18
N ARG A 271 -1.15 -6.02 -10.38
CA ARG A 271 0.17 -6.39 -9.85
C ARG A 271 1.14 -6.81 -10.96
N ALA A 272 0.67 -7.56 -11.96
CA ALA A 272 1.49 -7.93 -13.10
C ALA A 272 2.00 -6.68 -13.84
N ASN A 273 1.11 -5.72 -14.12
CA ASN A 273 1.47 -4.45 -14.75
C ASN A 273 2.47 -3.64 -13.91
N ASP A 274 2.28 -3.55 -12.59
CA ASP A 274 3.22 -2.87 -11.70
C ASP A 274 4.62 -3.51 -11.73
N LEU A 275 4.70 -4.84 -11.60
CA LEU A 275 5.97 -5.57 -11.50
C LEU A 275 6.82 -5.46 -12.77
N CYS A 276 6.19 -5.27 -13.93
CA CYS A 276 6.89 -5.09 -15.21
C CYS A 276 6.96 -3.63 -15.67
N GLY A 277 6.63 -2.67 -14.80
CA GLY A 277 6.77 -1.24 -15.06
C GLY A 277 5.70 -0.63 -15.98
N LEU A 278 4.68 -1.40 -16.36
CA LEU A 278 3.60 -0.94 -17.25
C LEU A 278 2.61 0.02 -16.56
N SER A 279 2.69 0.17 -15.24
CA SER A 279 1.91 1.16 -14.51
C SER A 279 2.52 2.57 -14.53
N SER A 280 3.72 2.74 -15.07
CA SER A 280 4.37 4.05 -15.19
C SER A 280 3.62 4.98 -16.16
N THR A 281 3.71 6.29 -15.92
CA THR A 281 3.19 7.34 -16.81
C THR A 281 4.21 7.83 -17.84
N LEU A 282 5.43 7.26 -17.84
CA LEU A 282 6.46 7.57 -18.84
C LEU A 282 5.99 7.18 -20.25
N PRO A 283 6.29 7.97 -21.30
CA PRO A 283 5.75 7.77 -22.64
C PRO A 283 5.92 6.33 -23.17
N THR A 284 7.12 5.78 -23.06
CA THR A 284 7.45 4.42 -23.54
C THR A 284 6.71 3.31 -22.79
N ALA A 285 6.50 3.49 -21.49
CA ALA A 285 5.73 2.56 -20.67
C ALA A 285 4.24 2.65 -21.01
N ARG A 286 3.71 3.88 -21.18
CA ARG A 286 2.32 4.12 -21.58
C ARG A 286 2.01 3.49 -22.95
N GLU A 287 2.88 3.67 -23.95
CA GLU A 287 2.72 3.05 -25.27
C GLU A 287 2.65 1.53 -25.19
N THR A 288 3.55 0.94 -24.38
CA THR A 288 3.58 -0.52 -24.20
C THR A 288 2.35 -1.01 -23.44
N PHE A 289 1.90 -0.29 -22.42
CA PHE A 289 0.68 -0.59 -21.67
C PHE A 289 -0.57 -0.50 -22.56
N TYR A 290 -0.69 0.57 -23.36
CA TYR A 290 -1.82 0.78 -24.28
C TYR A 290 -1.90 -0.29 -25.37
N ALA A 291 -0.77 -0.89 -25.73
CA ALA A 291 -0.72 -2.02 -26.66
C ALA A 291 -1.26 -3.34 -26.09
N LEU A 292 -1.55 -3.43 -24.78
CA LEU A 292 -2.22 -4.60 -24.20
C LEU A 292 -3.69 -4.69 -24.65
N PRO A 293 -4.28 -5.89 -24.70
CA PRO A 293 -5.74 -6.02 -24.77
C PRO A 293 -6.44 -5.26 -23.64
N ALA A 294 -7.56 -4.60 -23.91
CA ALA A 294 -8.27 -3.73 -22.96
C ALA A 294 -8.57 -4.39 -21.60
N GLY A 295 -8.84 -5.70 -21.57
CA GLY A 295 -9.07 -6.44 -20.33
C GLY A 295 -7.84 -6.54 -19.41
N LEU A 296 -6.63 -6.35 -19.94
CA LEU A 296 -5.36 -6.38 -19.20
C LEU A 296 -4.85 -4.98 -18.84
N GLN A 297 -5.49 -3.93 -19.35
CA GLN A 297 -5.12 -2.54 -19.07
C GLN A 297 -5.67 -2.11 -17.70
N ARG A 298 -5.02 -2.56 -16.62
CA ARG A 298 -5.39 -2.22 -15.23
C ARG A 298 -4.12 -1.92 -14.43
N LYS A 299 -4.05 -0.77 -13.76
CA LYS A 299 -2.89 -0.36 -12.95
C LYS A 299 -3.24 -0.31 -11.48
N ALA A 300 -2.29 -0.57 -10.57
CA ALA A 300 -2.54 -0.34 -9.15
C ALA A 300 -2.45 1.16 -8.81
N SER A 301 -1.48 1.86 -9.42
CA SER A 301 -1.32 3.33 -9.37
C SER A 301 -2.14 4.01 -10.47
N PHE A 302 -3.46 3.90 -10.40
CA PHE A 302 -4.37 4.41 -11.42
C PHE A 302 -4.77 5.89 -11.24
N GLY A 303 -4.46 6.51 -10.10
CA GLY A 303 -4.96 7.84 -9.74
C GLY A 303 -4.64 8.92 -10.77
N ALA A 304 -3.43 8.91 -11.31
CA ALA A 304 -2.99 9.81 -12.37
C ALA A 304 -3.80 9.64 -13.68
N ASP A 305 -4.28 8.43 -13.97
CA ASP A 305 -5.01 8.08 -15.20
C ASP A 305 -6.53 8.36 -15.10
N LEU A 306 -7.02 8.87 -13.96
CA LEU A 306 -8.44 9.22 -13.81
C LEU A 306 -8.72 10.60 -14.42
N VAL A 307 -9.66 10.65 -15.37
CA VAL A 307 -10.12 11.92 -15.95
C VAL A 307 -11.04 12.64 -14.95
N ALA A 308 -10.91 13.97 -14.85
CA ALA A 308 -11.62 14.80 -13.88
C ALA A 308 -13.14 14.54 -13.84
N ASP A 309 -13.78 14.44 -15.01
CA ASP A 309 -15.24 14.30 -15.11
C ASP A 309 -15.74 12.84 -15.06
N SER A 310 -14.91 11.89 -14.58
CA SER A 310 -15.32 10.49 -14.47
C SER A 310 -16.13 10.23 -13.19
N ASN A 311 -17.08 9.29 -13.27
CA ASN A 311 -17.84 8.83 -12.10
C ASN A 311 -16.93 8.28 -10.98
N PHE A 312 -15.76 7.74 -11.32
CA PHE A 312 -14.79 7.26 -10.33
C PHE A 312 -14.10 8.41 -9.60
N THR A 313 -13.78 9.50 -10.30
CA THR A 313 -13.18 10.70 -9.71
C THR A 313 -14.12 11.32 -8.70
N ALA A 314 -15.39 11.51 -9.07
CA ALA A 314 -16.42 12.00 -8.16
C ALA A 314 -16.58 11.06 -6.95
N ALA A 315 -16.69 9.75 -7.18
CA ALA A 315 -16.83 8.79 -6.09
C ALA A 315 -15.63 8.74 -5.13
N ILE A 316 -14.40 8.91 -5.63
CA ILE A 316 -13.21 9.01 -4.78
C ILE A 316 -13.26 10.32 -3.97
N ALA A 317 -13.51 11.45 -4.63
CA ALA A 317 -13.58 12.76 -3.97
C ALA A 317 -14.65 12.82 -2.86
N ASP A 318 -15.84 12.26 -3.10
CA ASP A 318 -16.95 12.28 -2.14
C ASP A 318 -16.71 11.36 -0.94
N ASN A 319 -15.96 10.27 -1.13
CA ASN A 319 -15.79 9.21 -0.14
C ASN A 319 -14.39 9.11 0.47
N GLN A 320 -13.45 9.96 0.05
CA GLN A 320 -12.14 10.05 0.68
C GLN A 320 -12.21 10.65 2.09
N VAL A 321 -11.35 10.17 2.97
CA VAL A 321 -11.16 10.66 4.33
C VAL A 321 -9.68 10.95 4.50
N GLU A 322 -9.36 12.20 4.83
CA GLU A 322 -8.02 12.62 5.21
C GLU A 322 -7.80 12.37 6.69
N LEU A 323 -6.74 11.61 7.02
CA LEU A 323 -6.42 11.20 8.38
C LEU A 323 -5.42 12.19 8.97
N THR A 324 -5.94 13.27 9.56
CA THR A 324 -5.16 14.31 10.24
C THR A 324 -5.00 14.02 11.74
N GLY A 325 -4.10 14.75 12.39
CA GLY A 325 -3.79 14.60 13.82
C GLY A 325 -4.99 14.77 14.76
N SER A 326 -6.07 15.44 14.33
CA SER A 326 -7.30 15.56 15.12
C SER A 326 -8.12 14.27 15.19
N GLN A 327 -7.92 13.34 14.26
CA GLN A 327 -8.60 12.04 14.25
C GLN A 327 -7.78 10.94 14.93
N GLY A 328 -6.46 11.09 14.91
CA GLY A 328 -5.50 10.16 15.48
C GLY A 328 -4.09 10.47 15.00
N ASN A 329 -3.07 9.97 15.70
CA ASN A 329 -1.68 10.03 15.24
C ASN A 329 -1.23 8.74 14.55
N ALA A 330 -2.13 7.77 14.35
CA ALA A 330 -1.91 6.58 13.57
C ALA A 330 -3.18 6.15 12.83
N VAL A 331 -3.03 5.39 11.76
CA VAL A 331 -4.14 4.75 11.02
C VAL A 331 -3.73 3.36 10.60
N ILE A 332 -4.52 2.35 10.97
CA ILE A 332 -4.43 0.99 10.40
C ILE A 332 -5.39 0.88 9.21
N TYR A 333 -4.97 0.25 8.12
CA TYR A 333 -5.75 0.16 6.88
C TYR A 333 -5.48 -1.11 6.09
N ASP A 334 -6.46 -1.48 5.25
CA ASP A 334 -6.32 -2.51 4.22
C ASP A 334 -5.67 -1.91 2.97
N PRO A 335 -4.45 -2.34 2.59
CA PRO A 335 -3.75 -1.88 1.39
C PRO A 335 -4.51 -2.15 0.07
N ALA A 336 -5.47 -3.07 0.05
CA ALA A 336 -6.27 -3.35 -1.14
C ALA A 336 -7.35 -2.30 -1.42
N GLY A 337 -7.65 -1.41 -0.47
CA GLY A 337 -8.52 -0.25 -0.74
C GLY A 337 -7.76 0.94 -1.31
N ILE A 338 -8.51 1.85 -1.90
CA ILE A 338 -8.01 3.04 -2.60
C ILE A 338 -7.50 4.03 -1.56
N HIS A 339 -6.21 4.36 -1.65
CA HIS A 339 -5.55 5.26 -0.72
C HIS A 339 -4.47 6.09 -1.39
N SER A 340 -4.08 7.17 -0.72
CA SER A 340 -2.91 7.99 -1.05
C SER A 340 -2.04 8.10 0.20
N ASP A 341 -0.72 7.89 0.03
CA ASP A 341 0.25 7.95 1.13
C ASP A 341 0.32 9.37 1.76
N GLY A 342 -0.16 10.38 1.03
CA GLY A 342 -0.14 11.79 1.41
C GLY A 342 1.18 12.45 1.03
N ALA A 343 1.15 13.37 0.05
CA ALA A 343 2.30 14.18 -0.32
C ALA A 343 2.17 15.56 0.36
N PRO A 344 3.15 15.99 1.17
CA PRO A 344 3.11 17.32 1.77
C PRO A 344 3.18 18.39 0.67
N THR A 345 2.32 19.40 0.76
CA THR A 345 2.43 20.62 -0.05
C THR A 345 3.26 21.69 0.66
N MET A 346 3.41 21.57 1.98
CA MET A 346 4.29 22.42 2.80
C MET A 346 5.03 21.61 3.86
N GLY A 347 6.29 22.00 4.11
CA GLY A 347 7.12 21.43 5.16
C GLY A 347 7.54 19.99 4.88
N ARG A 348 7.58 19.17 5.94
CA ARG A 348 8.01 17.77 5.89
C ARG A 348 7.06 16.88 6.69
N ARG A 349 6.95 15.62 6.26
CA ARG A 349 6.21 14.55 6.93
C ARG A 349 7.17 13.44 7.33
N SER A 350 7.20 13.14 8.62
CA SER A 350 7.94 11.99 9.17
C SER A 350 6.93 10.97 9.69
N ALA A 351 7.00 9.75 9.15
CA ALA A 351 6.07 8.68 9.50
C ALA A 351 6.79 7.34 9.64
N VAL A 352 6.12 6.41 10.30
CA VAL A 352 6.52 5.00 10.38
C VAL A 352 5.41 4.17 9.79
N ILE A 353 5.75 3.38 8.78
CA ILE A 353 4.85 2.40 8.17
C ILE A 353 5.17 1.03 8.75
N VAL A 354 4.17 0.45 9.38
CA VAL A 354 4.22 -0.88 9.99
C VAL A 354 3.36 -1.82 9.17
N THR A 355 3.87 -3.01 8.83
CA THR A 355 3.08 -4.06 8.18
C THR A 355 2.85 -5.20 9.17
N PHE A 356 1.58 -5.59 9.32
CA PHE A 356 1.20 -6.76 10.08
C PHE A 356 1.33 -8.00 9.19
N THR A 357 2.24 -8.87 9.60
CA THR A 357 2.57 -10.11 8.90
C THR A 357 2.40 -11.29 9.86
N GLU A 358 2.59 -12.51 9.38
CA GLU A 358 2.65 -13.63 10.30
C GLU A 358 3.88 -13.51 11.22
N LEU A 359 3.72 -13.94 12.47
CA LEU A 359 4.84 -14.04 13.41
C LEU A 359 5.59 -15.36 13.19
N PRO A 360 6.93 -15.35 13.11
CA PRO A 360 7.70 -16.58 13.18
C PRO A 360 7.47 -17.20 14.57
N ARG A 361 6.92 -18.42 14.61
CA ARG A 361 6.71 -19.18 15.85
C ARG A 361 7.98 -19.90 16.28
#